data_AF-A0A9Q0CV55-F1
#
_entry.id   AF-A0A9Q0CV55-F1
#
_cell.length_a   1.000
_cell.length_b   1.000
_cell.length_c   1.000
_cell.angle_alpha   90.00
_cell.angle_beta   90.00
_cell.angle_gamma   90.00
#
_symmetry.space_group_name_H-M   'P 1'
#
loop_
_entity.id
_entity.type
_entity.pdbx_description
1 polymer ?
#
loop_
_entity_poly.entity_id
_entity_poly.type
_entity_poly.pdbx_seq_one_letter_code
_entity_poly.pdbx_strand_id
1 'polypeptide(L)'
;MLYNEELLRDKLELVDALQQLGVAYHFEEEINCMLTNIHKSKLQYLLATLNDDLYLVSLLFRLLRTNGFSAPEDILKNYFDDKGELNAKLSGNIKWVLSLYEASYLAKEGEDMLEVARNCTSSTTKLLANYLDSSKYNHDSRMKKHVSHALEFPIHWRMERLHTRWFIDQHKAGDHIRYALWELAVLDFNLIQNSYKKELKHVSR
;
A
#
# COMPACT_ATOMS: atom_id res chain seq x y z
N MET A 1 13.72 23.97 -7.40
CA MET A 1 14.17 22.63 -7.84
C MET A 1 12.94 21.79 -8.11
N LEU A 2 12.71 21.47 -9.39
CA LEU A 2 11.64 20.59 -9.85
C LEU A 2 11.86 19.20 -9.23
N TYR A 3 10.86 18.69 -8.54
CA TYR A 3 10.84 17.30 -8.08
C TYR A 3 10.68 16.44 -9.34
N ASN A 4 11.62 15.54 -9.63
CA ASN A 4 11.45 14.54 -10.69
C ASN A 4 10.35 13.56 -10.25
N GLU A 5 9.32 13.35 -11.07
CA GLU A 5 8.23 12.41 -10.82
C GLU A 5 8.73 10.99 -10.54
N GLU A 6 9.76 10.57 -11.27
CA GLU A 6 10.39 9.26 -11.12
C GLU A 6 11.04 9.12 -9.74
N LEU A 7 11.71 10.17 -9.26
CA LEU A 7 12.30 10.21 -7.93
C LEU A 7 11.25 10.17 -6.81
N LEU A 8 10.06 10.74 -7.03
CA LEU A 8 8.98 10.66 -6.04
C LEU A 8 8.38 9.26 -5.99
N ARG A 9 8.13 8.65 -7.16
CA ARG A 9 7.65 7.27 -7.27
C ARG A 9 8.56 6.33 -6.49
N ASP A 10 9.85 6.37 -6.78
CA ASP A 10 10.83 5.47 -6.16
C ASP A 10 10.87 5.64 -4.64
N LYS A 11 10.76 6.88 -4.16
CA LYS A 11 10.71 7.16 -2.71
C LYS A 11 9.43 6.61 -2.06
N LEU A 12 8.27 6.82 -2.66
CA LEU A 12 7.00 6.30 -2.12
C LEU A 12 6.98 4.77 -2.13
N GLU A 13 7.42 4.15 -3.23
CA GLU A 13 7.53 2.69 -3.35
C GLU A 13 8.56 2.11 -2.37
N LEU A 14 9.67 2.82 -2.12
CA LEU A 14 10.66 2.41 -1.12
C LEU A 14 10.10 2.47 0.30
N VAL A 15 9.43 3.56 0.68
CA VAL A 15 8.79 3.67 2.01
C VAL A 15 7.74 2.58 2.19
N ASP A 16 6.95 2.31 1.16
CA ASP A 16 5.97 1.22 1.19
C ASP A 16 6.60 -0.15 1.38
N ALA A 17 7.70 -0.42 0.65
CA ALA A 17 8.44 -1.67 0.79
C ALA A 17 9.03 -1.82 2.19
N LEU A 18 9.60 -0.76 2.77
CA LEU A 18 10.13 -0.77 4.14
C LEU A 18 9.04 -1.10 5.17
N GLN A 19 7.84 -0.54 5.00
CA GLN A 19 6.69 -0.81 5.87
C GLN A 19 6.18 -2.24 5.72
N GLN A 20 5.97 -2.72 4.49
CA GLN A 20 5.48 -4.08 4.26
C GLN A 20 6.51 -5.15 4.67
N LEU A 21 7.81 -4.84 4.58
CA LEU A 21 8.88 -5.69 5.08
C LEU A 21 9.08 -5.61 6.60
N GLY A 22 8.31 -4.77 7.31
CA GLY A 22 8.36 -4.68 8.77
C GLY A 22 9.68 -4.14 9.31
N VAL A 23 10.41 -3.35 8.52
CA VAL A 23 11.70 -2.74 8.89
C VAL A 23 11.67 -1.21 8.87
N ALA A 24 10.51 -0.61 8.58
CA ALA A 24 10.33 0.84 8.55
C ALA A 24 10.70 1.52 9.87
N TYR A 25 10.57 0.82 11.01
CA TYR A 25 10.91 1.35 12.32
C TYR A 25 12.41 1.65 12.50
N HIS A 26 13.28 1.12 11.63
CA HIS A 26 14.70 1.49 11.58
C HIS A 26 14.95 2.83 10.85
N PHE A 27 13.94 3.36 10.17
CA PHE A 27 14.02 4.54 9.30
C PHE A 27 12.93 5.57 9.63
N GLU A 28 12.41 5.58 10.86
CA GLU A 28 11.27 6.43 11.24
C GLU A 28 11.56 7.92 11.01
N GLU A 29 12.78 8.37 11.31
CA GLU A 29 13.16 9.78 11.15
C GLU A 29 13.16 10.19 9.67
N GLU A 30 13.73 9.38 8.79
CA GLU A 30 13.79 9.63 7.36
C GLU A 30 12.39 9.61 6.73
N ILE A 31 11.57 8.61 7.09
CA ILE A 31 10.19 8.47 6.62
C ILE A 31 9.36 9.68 7.08
N ASN A 32 9.42 10.02 8.37
CA ASN A 32 8.67 11.15 8.92
C ASN A 32 9.12 12.48 8.31
N CYS A 33 10.42 12.68 8.09
CA CYS A 33 10.95 13.86 7.43
C CYS A 33 10.42 13.98 5.99
N MET A 34 10.45 12.89 5.22
CA MET A 34 9.93 12.85 3.85
C MET A 34 8.44 13.19 3.81
N LEU A 35 7.62 12.50 4.62
CA LEU A 35 6.16 12.69 4.63
C LEU A 35 5.77 14.08 5.15
N THR A 36 6.48 14.60 6.15
CA THR A 36 6.29 15.98 6.64
C THR A 36 6.51 17.00 5.53
N ASN A 37 7.58 16.83 4.76
CA ASN A 37 7.90 17.73 3.64
C ASN A 37 6.82 17.68 2.56
N ILE A 38 6.33 16.48 2.23
CA ILE A 38 5.22 16.30 1.28
C ILE A 38 3.97 17.01 1.80
N HIS A 39 3.54 16.69 3.03
CA HIS A 39 2.31 17.19 3.62
C HIS A 39 2.29 18.72 3.77
N LYS A 40 3.37 19.33 4.27
CA LYS A 40 3.39 20.78 4.59
C LYS A 40 3.55 21.69 3.39
N SER A 41 4.32 21.27 2.38
CA SER A 41 4.85 22.21 1.38
C SER A 41 4.52 21.84 -0.06
N LYS A 42 4.04 20.62 -0.33
CA LYS A 42 4.04 20.06 -1.68
C LYS A 42 2.83 19.23 -2.05
N LEU A 43 1.93 18.90 -1.12
CA LEU A 43 0.82 17.98 -1.38
C LEU A 43 0.01 18.38 -2.64
N GLN A 44 -0.46 19.62 -2.70
CA GLN A 44 -1.27 20.10 -3.83
C GLN A 44 -0.50 20.12 -5.16
N TYR A 45 0.77 20.55 -5.13
CA TYR A 45 1.65 20.52 -6.30
C TYR A 45 1.90 19.08 -6.78
N LEU A 46 2.17 18.16 -5.86
CA LEU A 46 2.41 16.76 -6.19
C LEU A 46 1.16 16.11 -6.77
N LEU A 47 -0.02 16.36 -6.19
CA LEU A 47 -1.28 15.85 -6.76
C LEU A 47 -1.49 16.34 -8.20
N ALA A 48 -1.14 17.59 -8.50
CA ALA A 48 -1.17 18.10 -9.89
C ALA A 48 -0.10 17.47 -10.80
N THR A 49 1.05 17.10 -10.24
CA THR A 49 2.17 16.50 -10.97
C THR A 49 1.98 15.00 -11.22
N LEU A 50 1.24 14.29 -10.35
CA LEU A 50 1.00 12.85 -10.47
C LEU A 50 0.15 12.46 -11.69
N ASN A 51 -0.35 13.43 -12.47
CA ASN A 51 -0.94 13.26 -13.80
C ASN A 51 -1.95 12.09 -13.90
N ASP A 52 -2.88 12.03 -12.94
CA ASP A 52 -3.90 11.00 -12.82
C ASP A 52 -3.38 9.56 -12.58
N ASP A 53 -2.15 9.38 -12.07
CA ASP A 53 -1.67 8.09 -11.58
C ASP A 53 -2.35 7.72 -10.25
N LEU A 54 -3.50 7.07 -10.38
CA LEU A 54 -4.29 6.58 -9.25
C LEU A 54 -3.48 5.66 -8.33
N TYR A 55 -2.52 4.89 -8.86
CA TYR A 55 -1.66 4.06 -8.01
C TYR A 55 -0.82 4.92 -7.07
N LEU A 56 -0.12 5.93 -7.59
CA LEU A 56 0.70 6.80 -6.76
C LEU A 56 -0.12 7.68 -5.82
N VAL A 57 -1.27 8.18 -6.26
CA VAL A 57 -2.14 8.98 -5.38
C VAL A 57 -2.69 8.13 -4.23
N SER A 58 -3.17 6.91 -4.53
CA SER A 58 -3.65 5.98 -3.49
C SER A 58 -2.52 5.55 -2.54
N LEU A 59 -1.31 5.34 -3.08
CA LEU A 59 -0.15 5.02 -2.27
C LEU A 59 0.22 6.18 -1.33
N LEU A 60 0.34 7.40 -1.86
CA LEU A 60 0.63 8.59 -1.07
C LEU A 60 -0.43 8.81 0.01
N PHE A 61 -1.71 8.67 -0.34
CA PHE A 61 -2.82 8.75 0.61
C PHE A 61 -2.64 7.76 1.77
N ARG A 62 -2.39 6.48 1.46
CA ARG A 62 -2.19 5.44 2.46
C ARG A 62 -0.98 5.78 3.34
N LEU A 63 0.17 6.10 2.74
CA LEU A 63 1.39 6.42 3.47
C LEU A 63 1.22 7.62 4.40
N LEU A 64 0.51 8.68 3.97
CA LEU A 64 0.22 9.81 4.86
C LEU A 64 -0.62 9.37 6.06
N ARG A 65 -1.73 8.67 5.83
CA ARG A 65 -2.65 8.26 6.90
C ARG A 65 -2.05 7.24 7.86
N THR A 66 -1.35 6.22 7.35
CA THR A 66 -0.70 5.19 8.20
C THR A 66 0.38 5.80 9.11
N ASN A 67 1.00 6.90 8.69
CA ASN A 67 2.01 7.61 9.48
C ASN A 67 1.43 8.81 10.25
N GLY A 68 0.10 8.86 10.44
CA GLY A 68 -0.55 9.85 11.31
C GLY A 68 -0.76 11.24 10.69
N PHE A 69 -0.48 11.43 9.41
CA PHE A 69 -0.76 12.68 8.71
C PHE A 69 -2.23 12.77 8.28
N SER A 70 -2.75 13.99 8.21
CA SER A 70 -4.07 14.22 7.63
C SER A 70 -3.99 14.14 6.11
N ALA A 71 -4.94 13.44 5.50
CA ALA A 71 -5.11 13.43 4.05
C ALA A 71 -6.62 13.33 3.77
N PRO A 72 -7.27 14.34 3.19
CA PRO A 72 -8.71 14.30 2.94
C PRO A 72 -9.05 13.30 1.84
N GLU A 73 -10.23 12.66 1.89
CA GLU A 73 -10.68 11.75 0.82
C GLU A 73 -10.83 12.44 -0.54
N ASP A 74 -11.05 13.77 -0.54
CA ASP A 74 -11.16 14.61 -1.74
C ASP A 74 -9.97 14.48 -2.71
N ILE A 75 -8.79 14.06 -2.23
CA ILE A 75 -7.63 13.85 -3.12
C ILE A 75 -7.85 12.69 -4.10
N LEU A 76 -8.80 11.80 -3.80
CA LEU A 76 -9.19 10.69 -4.66
C LEU A 76 -10.44 11.02 -5.51
N LYS A 77 -11.05 12.20 -5.31
CA LYS A 77 -12.36 12.52 -5.90
C LYS A 77 -12.39 12.46 -7.42
N ASN A 78 -11.32 12.90 -8.07
CA ASN A 78 -11.23 12.95 -9.52
C ASN A 78 -11.22 11.57 -10.21
N TYR A 79 -11.08 10.48 -9.43
CA TYR A 79 -11.07 9.13 -9.95
C TYR A 79 -12.44 8.46 -9.95
N PHE A 80 -13.44 9.10 -9.33
CA PHE A 80 -14.82 8.65 -9.31
C PHE A 80 -15.67 9.50 -10.25
N ASP A 81 -16.72 8.90 -10.79
CA ASP A 81 -17.72 9.61 -11.57
C ASP A 81 -18.77 10.29 -10.67
N ASP A 82 -19.73 11.00 -11.27
CA ASP A 82 -20.81 11.69 -10.55
C ASP A 82 -21.71 10.74 -9.73
N LYS A 83 -21.62 9.43 -9.97
CA LYS A 83 -22.35 8.38 -9.22
C LYS A 83 -21.49 7.78 -8.10
N GLY A 84 -20.25 8.23 -7.94
CA GLY A 84 -19.29 7.69 -6.98
C GLY A 84 -18.67 6.36 -7.42
N GLU A 85 -18.78 5.97 -8.70
CA GLU A 85 -18.15 4.77 -9.22
C GLU A 85 -16.76 5.07 -9.80
N LEU A 86 -15.82 4.13 -9.64
CA LEU A 86 -14.50 4.24 -10.28
C LEU A 86 -14.65 4.44 -11.79
N ASN A 87 -14.01 5.48 -12.32
CA ASN A 87 -14.04 5.80 -13.75
C ASN A 87 -13.66 4.56 -14.60
N ALA A 88 -14.51 4.23 -15.59
CA ALA A 88 -14.35 3.05 -16.44
C ALA A 88 -13.02 2.99 -17.21
N LYS A 89 -12.34 4.13 -17.40
CA LYS A 89 -10.98 4.16 -18.00
C LYS A 89 -9.92 3.58 -17.06
N LEU A 90 -10.14 3.69 -15.75
CA LEU A 90 -9.20 3.31 -14.70
C LEU A 90 -9.40 1.87 -14.22
N SER A 91 -10.62 1.34 -14.39
CA SER A 91 -11.02 -0.01 -13.97
C SER A 91 -10.22 -1.14 -14.64
N GLY A 92 -9.60 -0.88 -15.80
CA GLY A 92 -8.77 -1.86 -16.50
C GLY A 92 -7.37 -2.07 -15.90
N ASN A 93 -6.91 -1.17 -15.02
CA ASN A 93 -5.58 -1.26 -14.40
C ASN A 93 -5.68 -1.85 -12.98
N ILE A 94 -5.40 -3.14 -12.87
CA ILE A 94 -5.55 -3.88 -11.61
C ILE A 94 -4.64 -3.38 -10.50
N LYS A 95 -3.43 -2.90 -10.82
CA LYS A 95 -2.53 -2.30 -9.81
C LYS A 95 -3.18 -1.05 -9.21
N TRP A 96 -3.85 -0.25 -10.02
CA TRP A 96 -4.52 0.98 -9.58
C TRP A 96 -5.75 0.66 -8.73
N VAL A 97 -6.57 -0.29 -9.20
CA VAL A 97 -7.75 -0.76 -8.46
C VAL A 97 -7.35 -1.34 -7.10
N LEU A 98 -6.30 -2.16 -7.05
CA LEU A 98 -5.79 -2.76 -5.82
C LEU A 98 -5.31 -1.70 -4.83
N SER A 99 -4.55 -0.70 -5.29
CA SER A 99 -4.07 0.37 -4.40
C SER A 99 -5.18 1.26 -3.89
N LEU A 100 -6.20 1.55 -4.69
CA LEU A 100 -7.40 2.25 -4.23
C LEU A 100 -8.18 1.42 -3.21
N TYR A 101 -8.34 0.12 -3.47
CA TYR A 101 -8.97 -0.81 -2.53
C TYR A 101 -8.23 -0.79 -1.17
N GLU A 102 -6.91 -0.92 -1.15
CA GLU A 102 -6.13 -0.85 0.10
C GLU A 102 -6.25 0.51 0.80
N ALA A 103 -6.24 1.62 0.04
CA ALA A 103 -6.41 2.97 0.58
C ALA A 103 -7.79 3.17 1.22
N SER A 104 -8.84 2.59 0.64
CA SER A 104 -10.23 2.74 1.12
C SER A 104 -10.45 2.19 2.54
N TYR A 105 -9.63 1.25 3.01
CA TYR A 105 -9.71 0.74 4.38
C TYR A 105 -9.14 1.67 5.45
N LEU A 106 -8.56 2.81 5.04
CA LEU A 106 -8.15 3.88 5.95
C LEU A 106 -9.24 4.95 6.13
N ALA A 107 -10.47 4.69 5.67
CA ALA A 107 -11.61 5.58 5.84
C ALA A 107 -11.88 5.90 7.31
N LYS A 108 -12.24 7.17 7.56
CA LYS A 108 -12.74 7.66 8.84
C LYS A 108 -14.25 7.80 8.78
N GLU A 109 -14.89 7.95 9.95
CA GLU A 109 -16.33 8.21 10.02
C GLU A 109 -16.70 9.48 9.23
N GLY A 110 -17.72 9.37 8.38
CA GLY A 110 -18.18 10.45 7.49
C GLY A 110 -17.48 10.54 6.13
N GLU A 111 -16.58 9.62 5.81
CA GLU A 111 -15.88 9.54 4.52
C GLU A 111 -16.57 8.55 3.56
N ASP A 112 -17.78 8.93 3.14
CA ASP A 112 -18.67 8.10 2.32
C ASP A 112 -18.03 7.68 1.00
N MET A 113 -17.15 8.50 0.40
CA MET A 113 -16.49 8.13 -0.86
C MET A 113 -15.58 6.92 -0.68
N LEU A 114 -14.81 6.87 0.42
CA LEU A 114 -13.94 5.72 0.70
C LEU A 114 -14.76 4.49 1.09
N GLU A 115 -15.90 4.68 1.78
CA GLU A 115 -16.81 3.58 2.05
C GLU A 115 -17.43 3.00 0.78
N VAL A 116 -17.84 3.88 -0.14
CA VAL A 116 -18.28 3.45 -1.47
C VAL A 116 -17.13 2.73 -2.17
N ALA A 117 -15.91 3.27 -2.16
CA ALA A 117 -14.76 2.65 -2.80
C ALA A 117 -14.45 1.24 -2.27
N ARG A 118 -14.60 0.97 -0.96
CA ARG A 118 -14.30 -0.34 -0.34
C ARG A 118 -15.42 -1.38 -0.52
N ASN A 119 -16.68 -0.94 -0.50
CA ASN A 119 -17.82 -1.84 -0.35
C ASN A 119 -17.92 -2.86 -1.50
N CYS A 120 -18.37 -4.08 -1.21
CA CYS A 120 -18.51 -5.16 -2.20
C CYS A 120 -19.44 -4.83 -3.39
N THR A 121 -20.27 -3.79 -3.24
CA THR A 121 -21.09 -3.23 -4.32
C THR A 121 -20.29 -2.35 -5.28
N SER A 122 -19.18 -1.76 -4.83
CA SER A 122 -18.29 -0.93 -5.63
C SER A 122 -17.57 -1.73 -6.71
N SER A 123 -17.18 -0.99 -7.75
CA SER A 123 -16.41 -1.52 -8.87
C SER A 123 -15.10 -2.16 -8.41
N THR A 124 -14.42 -1.72 -7.34
CA THR A 124 -13.07 -2.19 -7.02
C THR A 124 -13.04 -3.67 -6.62
N THR A 125 -13.79 -4.08 -5.60
CA THR A 125 -13.85 -5.48 -5.11
C THR A 125 -14.32 -6.44 -6.20
N LYS A 126 -15.33 -6.04 -6.99
CA LYS A 126 -15.82 -6.83 -8.13
C LYS A 126 -14.77 -6.97 -9.23
N LEU A 127 -14.06 -5.88 -9.58
CA LEU A 127 -13.00 -5.91 -10.58
C LEU A 127 -11.84 -6.81 -10.14
N LEU A 128 -11.47 -6.75 -8.87
CA LEU A 128 -10.43 -7.60 -8.28
C LEU A 128 -10.83 -9.07 -8.26
N ALA A 129 -12.06 -9.39 -7.86
CA ALA A 129 -12.58 -10.76 -7.91
C ALA A 129 -12.62 -11.30 -9.36
N ASN A 130 -13.16 -10.52 -10.29
CA ASN A 130 -13.19 -10.88 -11.72
C ASN A 130 -11.78 -11.10 -12.29
N TYR A 131 -10.79 -10.34 -11.83
CA TYR A 131 -9.40 -10.53 -12.24
C TYR A 131 -8.81 -11.86 -11.76
N LEU A 132 -9.17 -12.33 -10.56
CA LEU A 132 -8.76 -13.64 -10.06
C LEU A 132 -9.34 -14.77 -10.92
N ASP A 133 -10.63 -14.68 -11.24
CA ASP A 133 -11.36 -15.70 -12.01
C ASP A 133 -11.00 -15.71 -13.50
N SER A 134 -10.48 -14.59 -14.01
CA SER A 134 -10.14 -14.45 -15.42
C SER A 134 -8.97 -15.33 -15.84
N SER A 135 -9.22 -16.24 -16.79
CA SER A 135 -8.20 -17.09 -17.43
C SER A 135 -7.22 -16.28 -18.30
N LYS A 136 -7.61 -15.06 -18.71
CA LYS A 136 -6.80 -14.15 -19.54
C LYS A 136 -5.49 -13.75 -18.86
N TYR A 137 -5.42 -13.78 -17.52
CA TYR A 137 -4.28 -13.30 -16.74
C TYR A 137 -3.51 -14.43 -16.03
N ASN A 138 -3.61 -15.67 -16.52
CA ASN A 138 -2.98 -16.83 -15.87
C ASN A 138 -1.44 -16.73 -15.76
N HIS A 139 -0.80 -15.90 -16.58
CA HIS A 139 0.65 -15.66 -16.51
C HIS A 139 1.06 -14.67 -15.41
N ASP A 140 0.13 -13.87 -14.85
CA ASP A 140 0.42 -12.89 -13.80
C ASP A 140 0.22 -13.48 -12.39
N SER A 141 0.97 -14.54 -12.11
CA SER A 141 0.82 -15.29 -10.85
C SER A 141 1.12 -14.45 -9.60
N ARG A 142 1.96 -13.42 -9.71
CA ARG A 142 2.31 -12.55 -8.57
C ARG A 142 1.17 -11.58 -8.27
N MET A 143 0.67 -10.84 -9.25
CA MET A 143 -0.43 -9.90 -9.00
C MET A 143 -1.69 -10.63 -8.51
N LYS A 144 -2.03 -11.80 -9.06
CA LYS A 144 -3.15 -12.62 -8.54
C LYS A 144 -2.98 -12.98 -7.07
N LYS A 145 -1.77 -13.31 -6.60
CA LYS A 145 -1.51 -13.55 -5.17
C LYS A 145 -1.72 -12.29 -4.34
N HIS A 146 -1.26 -11.13 -4.82
CA HIS A 146 -1.49 -9.85 -4.13
C HIS A 146 -2.97 -9.51 -4.03
N VAL A 147 -3.72 -9.66 -5.12
CA VAL A 147 -5.16 -9.42 -5.13
C VAL A 147 -5.89 -10.39 -4.20
N SER A 148 -5.58 -11.69 -4.26
CA SER A 148 -6.15 -12.69 -3.36
C SER A 148 -5.85 -12.39 -1.90
N HIS A 149 -4.63 -11.93 -1.59
CA HIS A 149 -4.25 -11.54 -0.24
C HIS A 149 -5.03 -10.31 0.22
N ALA A 150 -5.12 -9.26 -0.58
CA ALA A 150 -5.89 -8.06 -0.23
C ALA A 150 -7.39 -8.34 0.00
N LEU A 151 -7.98 -9.22 -0.81
CA LEU A 151 -9.40 -9.58 -0.68
C LEU A 151 -9.71 -10.46 0.54
N GLU A 152 -8.75 -11.25 1.03
CA GLU A 152 -8.91 -12.00 2.28
C GLU A 152 -8.92 -11.04 3.48
N PHE A 153 -7.91 -10.15 3.56
CA PHE A 153 -7.87 -9.04 4.51
C PHE A 153 -7.00 -7.92 3.93
N PRO A 154 -7.46 -6.66 3.98
CA PRO A 154 -6.68 -5.50 3.55
C PRO A 154 -5.46 -5.30 4.47
N ILE A 155 -4.40 -4.70 3.93
CA ILE A 155 -3.12 -4.50 4.62
C ILE A 155 -3.33 -3.76 5.95
N HIS A 156 -4.17 -2.73 5.97
CA HIS A 156 -4.39 -1.92 7.17
C HIS A 156 -5.02 -2.69 8.34
N TRP A 157 -5.74 -3.79 8.06
CA TRP A 157 -6.40 -4.60 9.10
C TRP A 157 -5.65 -5.88 9.43
N ARG A 158 -4.56 -6.19 8.72
CA ARG A 158 -3.74 -7.36 9.01
C ARG A 158 -2.81 -7.12 10.20
N MET A 159 -2.55 -8.19 10.93
CA MET A 159 -1.42 -8.23 11.87
C MET A 159 -0.12 -8.07 11.08
N GLU A 160 0.62 -7.00 11.41
CA GLU A 160 1.84 -6.57 10.71
C GLU A 160 2.83 -7.72 10.52
N ARG A 161 3.15 -8.46 11.59
CA ARG A 161 4.13 -9.56 11.52
C ARG A 161 3.71 -10.71 10.60
N LEU A 162 2.42 -11.01 10.50
CA LEU A 162 1.93 -12.03 9.56
C LEU A 162 2.01 -11.54 8.12
N HIS A 163 1.64 -10.27 7.89
CA HIS A 163 1.78 -9.63 6.59
C HIS A 163 3.24 -9.59 6.15
N THR A 164 4.16 -9.13 7.02
CA THR A 164 5.60 -9.08 6.74
C THR A 164 6.15 -10.44 6.32
N ARG A 165 5.78 -11.52 7.03
CA ARG A 165 6.22 -12.87 6.65
C ARG A 165 5.79 -13.24 5.24
N TRP A 166 4.52 -13.01 4.92
CA TRP A 166 3.99 -13.27 3.59
C TRP A 166 4.68 -12.42 2.52
N PHE A 167 4.92 -11.14 2.81
CA PHE A 167 5.52 -10.20 1.87
C PHE A 167 6.97 -10.56 1.53
N ILE A 168 7.77 -10.94 2.54
CA ILE A 168 9.13 -11.49 2.37
C ILE A 168 9.13 -12.70 1.42
N ASP A 169 8.16 -13.61 1.57
CA ASP A 169 8.06 -14.82 0.75
C ASP A 169 7.67 -14.51 -0.70
N GLN A 170 6.84 -13.48 -0.94
CA GLN A 170 6.45 -13.06 -2.29
C GLN A 170 7.52 -12.23 -3.02
N HIS A 171 8.40 -11.53 -2.30
CA HIS A 171 9.35 -10.57 -2.85
C HIS A 171 10.81 -11.05 -2.79
N LYS A 172 11.06 -12.30 -3.19
CA LYS A 172 12.44 -12.75 -3.44
C LYS A 172 13.07 -11.86 -4.52
N ALA A 173 14.22 -11.27 -4.17
CA ALA A 173 14.82 -10.17 -4.92
C ALA A 173 15.30 -10.55 -6.33
N GLY A 174 15.18 -9.59 -7.25
CA GLY A 174 15.69 -9.69 -8.63
C GLY A 174 16.80 -8.69 -8.99
N ASP A 175 17.02 -7.65 -8.17
CA ASP A 175 18.11 -6.66 -8.31
C ASP A 175 18.83 -6.43 -6.97
N HIS A 176 19.98 -5.73 -7.00
CA HIS A 176 20.90 -5.64 -5.85
C HIS A 176 20.35 -4.80 -4.68
N ILE A 177 19.70 -3.66 -4.94
CA ILE A 177 19.13 -2.80 -3.89
C ILE A 177 17.95 -3.52 -3.22
N ARG A 178 17.08 -4.16 -4.01
CA ARG A 178 15.99 -4.96 -3.45
C ARG A 178 16.48 -6.19 -2.71
N TYR A 179 17.64 -6.73 -3.09
CA TYR A 179 18.27 -7.84 -2.36
C TYR A 179 18.74 -7.42 -0.96
N ALA A 180 19.47 -6.31 -0.84
CA ALA A 180 19.94 -5.83 0.47
C ALA A 180 18.78 -5.53 1.42
N LEU A 181 17.71 -4.90 0.91
CA LEU A 181 16.52 -4.63 1.69
C LEU A 181 15.77 -5.91 2.11
N TRP A 182 15.65 -6.88 1.19
CA TRP A 182 15.06 -8.18 1.51
C TRP A 182 15.88 -8.95 2.55
N GLU A 183 17.21 -8.95 2.43
CA GLU A 183 18.12 -9.60 3.37
C GLU A 183 18.00 -8.99 4.78
N LEU A 184 17.96 -7.66 4.88
CA LEU A 184 17.68 -6.95 6.13
C LEU A 184 16.37 -7.42 6.75
N ALA A 185 15.28 -7.48 5.97
CA ALA A 185 13.97 -7.90 6.46
C ALA A 185 13.95 -9.36 6.97
N VAL A 186 14.66 -10.27 6.29
CA VAL A 186 14.77 -11.67 6.73
C VAL A 186 15.53 -11.77 8.06
N LEU A 187 16.64 -11.06 8.20
CA LEU A 187 17.43 -11.05 9.43
C LEU A 187 16.64 -10.44 10.60
N ASP A 188 16.00 -9.30 10.37
CA ASP A 188 15.16 -8.61 11.34
C ASP A 188 14.02 -9.49 11.85
N PHE A 189 13.26 -10.09 10.92
CA PHE A 189 12.15 -10.98 11.24
C PHE A 189 12.59 -12.15 12.12
N ASN A 190 13.74 -12.77 11.78
CA ASN A 190 14.27 -13.91 12.54
C ASN A 190 14.76 -13.49 13.93
N LEU A 191 15.39 -12.31 14.05
CA LEU A 191 15.84 -11.76 15.32
C LEU A 191 14.65 -11.56 16.28
N ILE A 192 13.59 -10.93 15.78
CA ILE A 192 12.40 -10.64 16.59
C ILE A 192 11.61 -11.90 16.91
N GLN A 193 11.49 -12.84 15.96
CA GLN A 193 10.90 -14.15 16.23
C GLN A 193 11.64 -14.89 17.35
N ASN A 194 12.96 -14.79 17.41
CA ASN A 194 13.75 -15.40 18.48
C ASN A 194 13.49 -14.74 19.84
N SER A 195 13.26 -13.42 19.89
CA SER A 195 12.82 -12.73 21.11
C SER A 195 11.45 -13.23 21.57
N TYR A 196 10.45 -13.30 20.67
CA TYR A 196 9.12 -13.83 20.99
C TYR A 196 9.17 -15.27 21.52
N LYS A 197 10.03 -16.13 20.94
CA LYS A 197 10.23 -17.50 21.44
C LYS A 197 10.80 -17.53 22.86
N LYS A 198 11.69 -16.59 23.22
CA LYS A 198 12.24 -16.48 24.59
C LYS A 198 11.18 -16.00 25.57
N GLU A 199 10.40 -15.00 25.20
CA GLU A 199 9.29 -14.49 26.00
C GLU A 199 8.23 -15.57 26.24
N LEU A 200 7.83 -16.29 25.20
CA LEU A 200 6.88 -17.39 25.31
C LEU A 200 7.37 -18.49 26.26
N LYS A 201 8.67 -18.85 26.19
CA LYS A 201 9.29 -19.79 27.13
C LYS A 201 9.28 -19.30 28.57
N HIS A 202 9.32 -17.99 28.79
CA HIS A 202 9.29 -17.40 30.12
C HIS A 202 7.86 -17.43 30.70
N VAL A 203 6.86 -17.06 29.89
CA VAL A 203 5.45 -17.01 30.32
C VAL A 203 4.82 -18.40 30.44
N SER A 204 5.34 -19.40 29.72
CA SER A 204 4.85 -20.79 29.79
C SER A 204 5.45 -21.62 30.94
N ARG A 205 6.29 -21.01 31.80
CA ARG A 205 6.86 -21.63 33.01
C ARG A 205 6.02 -21.28 34.23
#